data_AF-A0A832MJ20-F1
#
_entry.id   AF-A0A832MJ20-F1
#
_cell.length_a   1.000
_cell.length_b   1.000
_cell.length_c   1.000
_cell.angle_alpha   90.00
_cell.angle_beta   90.00
_cell.angle_gamma   90.00
#
_symmetry.space_group_name_H-M   'P 1'
#
loop_
_entity.id
_entity.type
_entity.pdbx_description
1 polymer ?
#
loop_
_entity_poly.entity_id
_entity_poly.type
_entity_poly.pdbx_seq_one_letter_code
_entity_poly.pdbx_strand_id
1 'polypeptide(L)'
;MKKTTVARFSVSIPAPLLRDLDQMVAEKGYANRSVAVADMVRDALVEHRQQFGDREIAGTITIVYDHHKPHLQELLTNMQHDHGQIIISTMHVHLDHHHCLEVLVVKGPAAEIRHLADHIIGAKGVKHGKLSITTTGQDLA
;
A
#
# COMPACT_ATOMS: atom_id res chain seq x y z
N MET A 1 -12.79 -28.42 -9.03
CA MET A 1 -12.81 -26.99 -8.65
C MET A 1 -14.08 -26.75 -7.83
N LYS A 2 -13.98 -26.46 -6.53
CA LYS A 2 -15.16 -26.18 -5.70
C LYS A 2 -15.76 -24.83 -6.13
N LYS A 3 -17.05 -24.82 -6.45
CA LYS A 3 -17.79 -23.62 -6.85
C LYS A 3 -17.88 -22.69 -5.64
N THR A 4 -17.18 -21.57 -5.64
CA THR A 4 -17.26 -20.57 -4.55
C THR A 4 -18.66 -19.98 -4.54
N THR A 5 -19.42 -20.23 -3.47
CA THR A 5 -20.79 -19.75 -3.33
C THR A 5 -20.80 -18.31 -2.82
N VAL A 6 -21.54 -17.43 -3.51
CA VAL A 6 -21.73 -16.03 -3.08
C VAL A 6 -22.64 -16.00 -1.85
N ALA A 7 -22.19 -15.34 -0.78
CA ALA A 7 -23.00 -15.08 0.41
C ALA A 7 -23.67 -13.70 0.32
N ARG A 8 -24.93 -13.59 0.77
CA ARG A 8 -25.67 -12.32 0.85
C ARG A 8 -25.85 -11.91 2.30
N PHE A 9 -25.57 -10.65 2.60
CA PHE A 9 -25.82 -10.03 3.90
C PHE A 9 -26.43 -8.64 3.69
N SER A 10 -27.19 -8.17 4.68
CA SER A 10 -27.85 -6.86 4.67
C SER A 10 -27.23 -5.97 5.74
N VAL A 11 -27.03 -4.69 5.43
CA VAL A 11 -26.44 -3.69 6.33
C VAL A 11 -27.37 -2.50 6.39
N SER A 12 -27.59 -1.98 7.60
CA SER A 12 -28.31 -0.72 7.82
C SER A 12 -27.30 0.40 8.01
N ILE A 13 -27.38 1.44 7.17
CA ILE A 13 -26.53 2.64 7.25
C ILE A 13 -27.39 3.90 7.11
N PRO A 14 -26.95 5.06 7.65
CA PRO A 14 -27.66 6.32 7.47
C PRO A 14 -27.90 6.64 5.98
N ALA A 15 -29.10 7.11 5.65
CA ALA A 15 -29.46 7.45 4.27
C ALA A 15 -28.49 8.45 3.59
N PRO A 16 -27.91 9.45 4.30
CA PRO A 16 -26.87 10.30 3.72
C PRO A 16 -25.63 9.51 3.29
N LEU A 17 -25.13 8.61 4.14
CA LEU A 17 -23.94 7.82 3.86
C LEU A 17 -24.14 6.87 2.67
N LEU A 18 -25.36 6.33 2.49
CA LEU A 18 -25.69 5.52 1.32
C LEU A 18 -25.58 6.33 0.01
N ARG A 19 -25.97 7.61 0.04
CA ARG A 19 -25.85 8.49 -1.14
C ARG A 19 -24.38 8.78 -1.47
N ASP A 20 -23.56 9.02 -0.45
CA ASP A 20 -22.13 9.24 -0.64
C ASP A 20 -21.45 7.99 -1.23
N LEU A 21 -21.85 6.80 -0.75
CA LEU A 21 -21.40 5.53 -1.32
C LEU A 21 -21.80 5.39 -2.80
N ASP A 22 -23.05 5.70 -3.14
CA ASP A 22 -23.54 5.65 -4.53
C ASP A 22 -22.77 6.56 -5.46
N GLN A 23 -22.49 7.78 -5.00
CA GLN A 23 -21.69 8.74 -5.76
C GLN A 23 -20.28 8.19 -5.99
N MET A 24 -19.62 7.70 -4.95
CA MET A 24 -18.28 7.13 -5.07
C MET A 24 -18.24 5.90 -5.98
N VAL A 25 -19.28 5.06 -5.96
CA VAL A 25 -19.45 3.89 -6.85
C VAL A 25 -19.47 4.33 -8.32
N ALA A 26 -20.23 5.39 -8.62
CA ALA A 26 -20.34 5.93 -9.97
C ALA A 26 -19.03 6.59 -10.44
N GLU A 27 -18.43 7.44 -9.61
CA GLU A 27 -17.20 8.17 -9.93
C GLU A 27 -16.00 7.23 -10.18
N LYS A 28 -15.92 6.13 -9.42
CA LYS A 28 -14.86 5.11 -9.59
C LYS A 28 -15.16 4.09 -10.69
N GLY A 29 -16.33 4.16 -11.34
CA GLY A 29 -16.69 3.27 -12.45
C GLY A 29 -17.00 1.82 -12.05
N TYR A 30 -17.43 1.58 -10.81
CA TYR A 30 -17.80 0.23 -10.36
C TYR A 30 -19.09 -0.26 -11.03
N ALA A 31 -19.16 -1.55 -11.35
CA ALA A 31 -20.35 -2.15 -11.98
C ALA A 31 -21.59 -2.17 -11.06
N ASN A 32 -21.40 -2.29 -9.74
CA ASN A 32 -22.46 -2.23 -8.73
C ASN A 32 -21.88 -2.03 -7.31
N ARG A 33 -22.75 -1.71 -6.35
CA ARG A 33 -22.40 -1.55 -4.92
C ARG A 33 -21.70 -2.77 -4.34
N SER A 34 -22.11 -3.99 -4.71
CA SER A 34 -21.56 -5.21 -4.13
C SER A 34 -20.08 -5.39 -4.49
N VAL A 35 -19.66 -5.00 -5.70
CA VAL A 35 -18.24 -4.99 -6.08
C VAL A 35 -17.48 -3.95 -5.25
N ALA A 36 -17.98 -2.72 -5.17
CA ALA A 36 -17.33 -1.66 -4.41
C ALA A 36 -17.18 -2.01 -2.91
N VAL A 37 -18.24 -2.55 -2.30
CA VAL A 37 -18.21 -3.00 -0.90
C VAL A 37 -17.28 -4.19 -0.72
N ALA A 38 -17.25 -5.14 -1.65
CA ALA A 38 -16.32 -6.27 -1.57
C ALA A 38 -14.86 -5.81 -1.67
N ASP A 39 -14.56 -4.83 -2.50
CA ASP A 39 -13.23 -4.24 -2.62
C ASP A 39 -12.85 -3.50 -1.33
N MET A 40 -13.73 -2.66 -0.78
CA MET A 40 -13.50 -2.01 0.53
C MET A 40 -13.29 -3.00 1.66
N VAL A 41 -14.08 -4.08 1.70
CA VAL A 41 -13.92 -5.14 2.71
C VAL A 41 -12.59 -5.86 2.53
N ARG A 42 -12.16 -6.12 1.29
CA ARG A 42 -10.83 -6.71 1.02
C ARG A 42 -9.71 -5.80 1.49
N ASP A 43 -9.77 -4.51 1.16
CA ASP A 43 -8.79 -3.51 1.60
C ASP A 43 -8.73 -3.42 3.13
N ALA A 44 -9.89 -3.32 3.79
CA ALA A 44 -9.99 -3.26 5.25
C ALA A 44 -9.52 -4.55 5.93
N LEU A 45 -9.79 -5.73 5.35
CA LEU A 45 -9.30 -7.01 5.88
C LEU A 45 -7.80 -7.18 5.68
N VAL A 46 -7.24 -6.59 4.62
CA VAL A 46 -5.81 -6.53 4.38
C VAL A 46 -5.17 -5.62 5.43
N GLU A 47 -5.69 -4.41 5.66
CA GLU A 47 -5.25 -3.49 6.72
C GLU A 47 -5.38 -4.10 8.13
N HIS A 48 -6.50 -4.76 8.44
CA HIS A 48 -6.69 -5.41 9.74
C HIS A 48 -5.73 -6.59 9.93
N ARG A 49 -5.51 -7.43 8.91
CA ARG A 49 -4.54 -8.53 9.00
C ARG A 49 -3.10 -8.01 9.13
N GLN A 50 -2.82 -6.84 8.57
CA GLN A 50 -1.54 -6.17 8.80
C GLN A 50 -1.36 -5.79 10.26
N GLN A 51 -2.39 -5.54 11.06
CA GLN A 51 -2.20 -5.22 12.50
C GLN A 51 -1.83 -6.44 13.35
N PHE A 52 -2.00 -7.67 12.82
CA PHE A 52 -1.85 -8.92 13.58
C PHE A 52 -1.09 -10.00 12.79
N GLY A 53 0.25 -9.93 12.71
CA GLY A 53 1.07 -11.14 12.56
C GLY A 53 2.38 -11.06 11.77
N ASP A 54 3.24 -12.08 12.02
CA ASP A 54 4.52 -12.41 11.36
C ASP A 54 4.35 -12.96 9.93
N ARG A 55 3.27 -12.62 9.22
CA ARG A 55 3.00 -13.18 7.89
C ARG A 55 3.82 -12.48 6.81
N GLU A 56 4.08 -13.22 5.73
CA GLU A 56 4.65 -12.66 4.52
C GLU A 56 3.59 -11.79 3.80
N ILE A 57 3.96 -10.55 3.50
CA ILE A 57 3.10 -9.56 2.81
C ILE A 57 3.82 -9.04 1.57
N ALA A 58 3.08 -8.37 0.69
CA ALA A 58 3.63 -7.60 -0.42
C ALA A 58 3.19 -6.14 -0.29
N GLY A 59 3.88 -5.19 -0.92
CA GLY A 59 3.50 -3.79 -0.85
C GLY A 59 4.40 -2.84 -1.61
N THR A 60 4.17 -1.55 -1.41
CA THR A 60 5.00 -0.47 -1.95
C THR A 60 5.33 0.54 -0.86
N ILE A 61 6.59 0.98 -0.80
CA ILE A 61 7.00 2.18 -0.06
C ILE A 61 7.16 3.29 -1.09
N THR A 62 6.31 4.31 -1.04
CA THR A 62 6.40 5.48 -1.92
C THR A 62 6.98 6.64 -1.14
N ILE A 63 8.05 7.24 -1.66
CA ILE A 63 8.67 8.43 -1.07
C ILE A 63 8.80 9.56 -2.09
N VAL A 64 8.77 10.80 -1.59
CA VAL A 64 9.14 12.00 -2.33
C VAL A 64 10.23 12.72 -1.56
N TYR A 65 11.33 13.05 -2.23
CA TYR A 65 12.45 13.76 -1.61
C TYR A 65 13.11 14.74 -2.57
N ASP A 66 13.93 15.62 -2.01
CA ASP A 66 14.74 16.58 -2.77
C ASP A 66 16.13 16.00 -3.02
N HIS A 67 16.47 15.70 -4.27
CA HIS A 67 17.73 15.06 -4.63
C HIS A 67 18.94 16.01 -4.54
N HIS A 68 18.74 17.32 -4.34
CA HIS A 68 19.82 18.25 -4.03
C HIS A 68 20.24 18.17 -2.55
N LYS A 69 19.50 17.44 -1.69
CA LYS A 69 19.89 17.25 -0.30
C LYS A 69 21.17 16.41 -0.23
N PRO A 70 22.27 16.96 0.31
CA PRO A 70 23.53 16.24 0.38
C PRO A 70 23.38 14.90 1.10
N HIS A 71 24.01 13.86 0.56
CA HIS A 71 24.07 12.49 1.12
C HIS A 71 22.73 11.74 1.21
N LEU A 72 21.59 12.34 0.84
CA LEU A 72 20.30 11.66 0.95
C LEU A 72 20.19 10.47 0.01
N GLN A 73 20.58 10.65 -1.26
CA GLN A 73 20.49 9.58 -2.26
C GLN A 73 21.40 8.40 -1.90
N GLU A 74 22.60 8.68 -1.40
CA GLU A 74 23.54 7.67 -0.92
C GLU A 74 22.97 6.93 0.31
N LEU A 75 22.43 7.67 1.28
CA LEU A 75 21.78 7.10 2.46
C LEU A 75 20.62 6.17 2.08
N LEU A 76 19.73 6.62 1.20
CA LEU A 76 18.59 5.83 0.72
C LEU A 76 19.06 4.58 -0.04
N THR A 77 20.08 4.71 -0.89
CA THR A 77 20.66 3.58 -1.62
C THR A 77 21.24 2.54 -0.67
N ASN A 78 21.98 2.96 0.36
CA ASN A 78 22.55 2.07 1.36
C ASN A 78 21.46 1.35 2.17
N MET A 79 20.44 2.09 2.64
CA MET A 79 19.28 1.50 3.34
C MET A 79 18.58 0.42 2.50
N GLN A 80 18.43 0.68 1.19
CA GLN A 80 17.85 -0.28 0.25
C GLN A 80 18.75 -1.50 0.05
N HIS A 81 20.07 -1.28 -0.10
CA HIS A 81 21.04 -2.35 -0.25
C HIS A 81 21.07 -3.32 0.94
N ASP A 82 20.96 -2.80 2.16
CA ASP A 82 20.92 -3.60 3.39
C ASP A 82 19.67 -4.50 3.46
N HIS A 83 18.61 -4.16 2.71
CA HIS A 83 17.31 -4.84 2.70
C HIS A 83 16.97 -5.45 1.33
N GLY A 84 17.97 -5.76 0.50
CA GLY A 84 17.77 -6.31 -0.85
C GLY A 84 17.03 -7.66 -0.90
N GLN A 85 16.88 -8.36 0.24
CA GLN A 85 16.08 -9.59 0.33
C GLN A 85 14.57 -9.33 0.35
N ILE A 86 14.14 -8.15 0.82
CA ILE A 86 12.72 -7.77 0.91
C ILE A 86 12.29 -6.76 -0.15
N ILE A 87 13.24 -6.06 -0.77
CA ILE A 87 12.99 -5.14 -1.89
C ILE A 87 13.13 -5.91 -3.21
N ILE A 88 12.03 -6.01 -3.96
CA ILE A 88 12.00 -6.68 -5.27
C ILE A 88 12.56 -5.75 -6.35
N SER A 89 12.12 -4.49 -6.35
CA SER A 89 12.50 -3.51 -7.36
C SER A 89 12.20 -2.10 -6.88
N THR A 90 12.93 -1.13 -7.41
CA THR A 90 12.69 0.29 -7.14
C THR A 90 12.48 1.04 -8.45
N MET A 91 11.47 1.90 -8.49
CA MET A 91 11.21 2.82 -9.60
C MET A 91 11.48 4.25 -9.15
N HIS A 92 12.29 4.98 -9.90
CA HIS A 92 12.63 6.38 -9.64
C HIS A 92 12.12 7.27 -10.76
N VAL A 93 11.48 8.38 -10.40
CA VAL A 93 10.92 9.37 -11.33
C VAL A 93 11.34 10.76 -10.89
N HIS A 94 11.94 11.53 -11.80
CA HIS A 94 12.14 12.96 -11.58
C HIS A 94 10.82 13.70 -11.80
N LEU A 95 10.26 14.29 -10.73
CA LEU A 95 9.03 15.08 -10.81
C LEU A 95 9.32 16.49 -11.34
N ASP A 96 10.44 17.07 -10.92
CA ASP A 96 10.94 18.35 -11.38
C ASP A 96 12.47 18.45 -11.13
N HIS A 97 13.04 19.65 -11.27
CA HIS A 97 14.47 19.89 -11.08
C HIS A 97 14.97 19.55 -9.67
N HIS A 98 14.12 19.52 -8.64
CA HIS A 98 14.53 19.25 -7.26
C HIS A 98 13.94 17.95 -6.71
N HIS A 99 12.75 17.56 -7.13
CA HIS A 99 12.01 16.47 -6.50
C HIS A 99 12.09 15.16 -7.29
N CYS A 100 12.31 14.09 -6.54
CA CYS A 100 12.22 12.73 -7.02
C CYS A 100 11.08 12.01 -6.30
N LEU A 101 10.33 11.20 -7.05
CA LEU A 101 9.41 10.21 -6.53
C LEU A 101 10.06 8.84 -6.70
N GLU A 102 10.05 8.05 -5.63
CA GLU A 102 10.61 6.71 -5.63
C GLU A 102 9.60 5.72 -5.06
N VAL A 103 9.41 4.60 -5.75
CA VAL A 103 8.48 3.53 -5.36
C VAL A 103 9.27 2.23 -5.22
N LEU A 104 9.40 1.75 -3.99
CA LEU A 104 10.04 0.49 -3.68
C LEU A 104 8.97 -0.59 -3.58
N VAL A 105 9.01 -1.58 -4.47
CA VAL A 105 8.15 -2.77 -4.41
C VAL A 105 8.79 -3.77 -3.45
N VAL A 106 8.05 -4.18 -2.43
CA VAL A 106 8.54 -5.03 -1.34
C VAL A 106 7.71 -6.30 -1.18
N LYS A 107 8.36 -7.39 -0.77
CA LYS A 107 7.73 -8.65 -0.34
C LYS A 107 8.57 -9.29 0.75
N GLY A 108 7.94 -9.71 1.83
CA GLY A 108 8.64 -10.29 2.97
C GLY A 108 7.83 -10.25 4.26
N PRO A 109 8.45 -10.55 5.41
CA PRO A 109 7.79 -10.49 6.71
C PRO A 109 7.23 -9.10 7.01
N ALA A 110 6.00 -9.03 7.52
CA ALA A 110 5.33 -7.75 7.74
C ALA A 110 6.02 -6.84 8.76
N ALA A 111 6.74 -7.41 9.73
CA ALA A 111 7.54 -6.67 10.68
C ALA A 111 8.77 -6.01 10.01
N GLU A 112 9.48 -6.75 9.16
CA GLU A 112 10.66 -6.25 8.45
C GLU A 112 10.30 -5.16 7.43
N ILE A 113 9.21 -5.34 6.68
CA ILE A 113 8.73 -4.31 5.74
C ILE A 113 8.35 -3.02 6.45
N ARG A 114 7.68 -3.12 7.61
CA ARG A 114 7.36 -1.94 8.41
C ARG A 114 8.59 -1.25 8.94
N HIS A 115 9.53 -2.03 9.49
CA HIS A 115 10.79 -1.50 9.97
C HIS A 115 11.56 -0.76 8.87
N LEU A 116 11.67 -1.36 7.68
CA LEU A 116 12.28 -0.72 6.50
C LEU A 116 11.55 0.58 6.13
N ALA A 117 10.21 0.53 6.07
CA ALA A 117 9.40 1.70 5.72
C ALA A 117 9.60 2.83 6.73
N ASP A 118 9.58 2.55 8.03
CA ASP A 118 9.80 3.55 9.08
C ASP A 118 11.19 4.19 8.96
N HIS A 119 12.22 3.41 8.65
CA HIS A 119 13.58 3.91 8.44
C HIS A 119 13.70 4.79 7.20
N ILE A 120 13.16 4.35 6.07
CA ILE A 120 13.21 5.10 4.81
C ILE A 120 12.38 6.38 4.92
N ILE A 121 11.16 6.29 5.42
CA ILE A 121 10.24 7.44 5.54
C ILE A 121 10.77 8.44 6.58
N GLY A 122 11.41 7.96 7.65
CA GLY A 122 12.03 8.79 8.69
C GLY A 122 13.38 9.40 8.30
N ALA A 123 13.96 9.03 7.15
CA ALA A 123 15.26 9.53 6.73
C ALA A 123 15.23 11.05 6.51
N LYS A 124 16.18 11.76 7.11
CA LYS A 124 16.27 13.23 7.05
C LYS A 124 16.42 13.69 5.59
N GLY A 125 15.38 14.32 5.06
CA GLY A 125 15.34 14.84 3.69
C GLY A 125 14.23 14.22 2.83
N VAL A 126 13.61 13.13 3.30
CA VAL A 126 12.33 12.67 2.77
C VAL A 126 11.25 13.67 3.16
N LYS A 127 10.50 14.15 2.17
CA LYS A 127 9.42 15.15 2.32
C LYS A 127 8.07 14.48 2.57
N HIS A 128 7.86 13.35 1.92
CA HIS A 128 6.65 12.54 2.09
C HIS A 128 7.02 11.08 1.92
N GLY A 129 6.35 10.22 2.69
CA GLY A 129 6.53 8.79 2.61
C GLY A 129 5.25 8.06 3.00
N LYS A 130 4.91 6.98 2.28
CA LYS A 130 3.76 6.13 2.58
C LYS A 130 4.08 4.68 2.29
N LEU A 131 3.81 3.83 3.28
CA LEU A 131 3.74 2.39 3.10
C LEU A 131 2.31 2.00 2.69
N SER A 132 2.19 1.32 1.56
CA SER A 132 0.95 0.70 1.09
C SER A 132 1.15 -0.80 1.05
N ILE A 133 0.58 -1.53 2.01
CA ILE A 133 0.69 -2.99 2.07
C ILE A 133 -0.51 -3.61 1.37
N THR A 134 -0.29 -4.70 0.67
CA THR A 134 -1.28 -5.54 0.03
C THR A 134 -1.05 -7.03 0.36
N THR A 135 -1.83 -7.91 -0.26
CA THR A 135 -1.66 -9.37 -0.14
C THR A 135 -0.67 -9.91 -1.16
N THR A 136 -0.06 -11.06 -0.88
CA THR A 136 0.65 -11.88 -1.86
C THR A 136 -0.30 -12.60 -2.84
N GLY A 137 -1.62 -12.48 -2.64
CA GLY A 137 -2.65 -13.19 -3.39
C GLY A 137 -2.87 -14.63 -2.92
N GLN A 138 -1.96 -15.19 -2.10
CA GLN A 138 -2.11 -16.54 -1.54
C GLN A 138 -3.13 -16.60 -0.39
N ASP A 139 -3.36 -15.47 0.29
CA ASP A 139 -4.30 -15.35 1.41
C ASP A 139 -5.73 -14.94 0.99
N LEU A 140 -5.97 -14.73 -0.32
CA LEU A 140 -7.27 -14.40 -0.88
C LEU A 140 -7.79 -15.63 -1.66
N ALA A 141 -8.73 -16.37 -1.06
CA ALA A 141 -9.43 -17.49 -1.68
C ALA A 141 -10.60 -17.04 -2.57
#